data_AF-A0A378A598-F1
#
_entry.id   AF-A0A378A598-F1
#
_cell.length_a   1.000
_cell.length_b   1.000
_cell.length_c   1.000
_cell.angle_alpha   90.00
_cell.angle_beta   90.00
_cell.angle_gamma   90.00
#
_symmetry.space_group_name_H-M   'P 1'
#
loop_
_entity.id
_entity.type
_entity.pdbx_description
1 polymer ?
#
loop_
_entity_poly.entity_id
_entity_poly.type
_entity_poly.pdbx_seq_one_letter_code
_entity_poly.pdbx_strand_id
1 'polypeptide(L)'
;MVAQQASLTWPIPHAIKEEILAICQGQSLTLSQLGRLDTRLGRLFADAVLALMRQESLKPTDVIAIGCHGQTVWHEPQGEAPHTLQIGDNNQIAAHTGITVVGDFRRRDMALGGQGAPLVPAFHHALLAHPVERRMVLNIGGIANVSLLAPGQPVRGYDTGPGNMLLDAWIWRQKGKPYDKDAQWASEGKVLLPLLQDMLSDPWFALPAPKSTGREYFNYGWLEQHMARYPGLRGEDVQATLAELTAVTISEQVLLSGGCERLLVCGGGARNPC
;
A
#
# COMPACT_ATOMS: atom_id res chain seq x y z
N MET A 1 5.08 -0.37 26.56
CA MET A 1 3.71 -0.55 26.04
C MET A 1 3.52 0.46 24.93
N VAL A 2 3.09 0.03 23.73
CA VAL A 2 2.76 0.95 22.63
C VAL A 2 1.27 1.23 22.71
N ALA A 3 0.88 2.49 22.74
CA ALA A 3 -0.52 2.90 22.81
C ALA A 3 -0.75 4.06 21.83
N GLN A 4 -1.75 3.93 20.95
CA GLN A 4 -2.18 5.02 20.09
C GLN A 4 -2.91 6.05 20.94
N GLN A 5 -2.34 7.27 21.03
CA GLN A 5 -2.94 8.37 21.78
C GLN A 5 -4.01 9.10 20.95
N ALA A 6 -3.71 9.36 19.68
CA ALA A 6 -4.58 10.08 18.76
C ALA A 6 -4.29 9.70 17.32
N SER A 7 -5.18 10.08 16.40
CA SER A 7 -5.00 9.92 14.96
C SER A 7 -5.71 11.01 14.19
N LEU A 8 -5.11 11.44 13.08
CA LEU A 8 -5.70 12.39 12.15
C LEU A 8 -5.47 11.88 10.72
N THR A 9 -6.49 12.01 9.87
CA THR A 9 -6.33 11.89 8.41
C THR A 9 -6.39 13.28 7.81
N TRP A 10 -5.34 13.67 7.10
CA TRP A 10 -5.24 14.96 6.44
C TRP A 10 -5.41 14.80 4.93
N PRO A 11 -6.34 15.52 4.29
CA PRO A 11 -6.64 15.31 2.88
C PRO A 11 -5.49 15.78 1.99
N ILE A 12 -5.18 14.99 0.96
CA ILE A 12 -4.27 15.41 -0.11
C ILE A 12 -5.07 16.23 -1.13
N PRO A 13 -4.71 17.49 -1.42
CA PRO A 13 -5.36 18.28 -2.46
C PRO A 13 -5.34 17.59 -3.82
N HIS A 14 -6.42 17.72 -4.59
CA HIS A 14 -6.60 17.03 -5.87
C HIS A 14 -5.40 17.22 -6.83
N ALA A 15 -4.94 18.46 -6.99
CA ALA A 15 -3.80 18.77 -7.86
C ALA A 15 -2.51 18.03 -7.46
N ILE A 16 -2.22 17.93 -6.14
CA ILE A 16 -1.05 17.16 -5.66
C ILE A 16 -1.25 15.67 -5.96
N LYS A 17 -2.47 15.15 -5.75
CA LYS A 17 -2.79 13.75 -6.03
C LYS A 17 -2.63 13.42 -7.52
N GLU A 18 -3.07 14.29 -8.42
CA GLU A 18 -2.90 14.12 -9.86
C GLU A 18 -1.42 14.09 -10.27
N GLU A 19 -0.61 15.00 -9.74
CA GLU A 19 0.83 15.03 -9.99
C GLU A 19 1.53 13.74 -9.50
N ILE A 20 1.17 13.22 -8.33
CA ILE A 20 1.68 11.94 -7.83
C ILE A 20 1.28 10.79 -8.77
N LEU A 21 0.01 10.73 -9.17
CA LEU A 21 -0.50 9.65 -10.02
C LEU A 21 0.15 9.68 -11.41
N ALA A 22 0.37 10.86 -11.97
CA ALA A 22 1.10 11.03 -13.23
C ALA A 22 2.49 10.40 -13.18
N ILE A 23 3.26 10.67 -12.10
CA ILE A 23 4.60 10.10 -11.93
C ILE A 23 4.52 8.57 -11.80
N CYS A 24 3.63 8.06 -10.95
CA CYS A 24 3.44 6.62 -10.76
C CYS A 24 2.98 5.88 -12.03
N GLN A 25 2.42 6.61 -13.00
CA GLN A 25 2.00 6.07 -14.32
C GLN A 25 3.08 6.21 -15.39
N GLY A 26 4.29 6.63 -15.03
CA GLY A 26 5.42 6.77 -15.95
C GLY A 26 5.35 8.00 -16.85
N GLN A 27 4.52 9.00 -16.52
CA GLN A 27 4.51 10.25 -17.27
C GLN A 27 5.85 10.98 -17.10
N SER A 28 6.37 11.54 -18.19
CA SER A 28 7.62 12.28 -18.16
C SER A 28 7.50 13.53 -17.27
N LEU A 29 8.53 13.80 -16.47
CA LEU A 29 8.63 15.00 -15.66
C LEU A 29 10.05 15.55 -15.64
N THR A 30 10.16 16.85 -15.36
CA THR A 30 11.43 17.52 -15.08
C THR A 30 11.81 17.37 -13.61
N LEU A 31 13.11 17.44 -13.30
CA LEU A 31 13.61 17.50 -11.92
C LEU A 31 13.02 18.69 -11.14
N SER A 32 12.74 19.80 -11.82
CA SER A 32 12.10 20.97 -11.21
C SER A 32 10.66 20.68 -10.78
N GLN A 33 9.89 19.92 -11.58
CA GLN A 33 8.55 19.47 -11.18
C GLN A 33 8.61 18.53 -9.99
N LEU A 34 9.53 17.56 -10.00
CA LEU A 34 9.73 16.63 -8.88
C LEU A 34 10.05 17.37 -7.57
N GLY A 35 11.03 18.28 -7.60
CA GLY A 35 11.42 19.06 -6.43
C GLY A 35 10.31 19.97 -5.89
N ARG A 36 9.48 20.55 -6.78
CA ARG A 36 8.30 21.32 -6.34
C ARG A 36 7.26 20.44 -5.64
N LEU A 37 6.99 19.25 -6.19
CA LEU A 37 6.05 18.31 -5.59
C LEU A 37 6.56 17.80 -4.24
N ASP A 38 7.84 17.44 -4.16
CA ASP A 38 8.52 17.01 -2.94
C ASP A 38 8.43 18.05 -1.81
N THR A 39 8.71 19.32 -2.12
CA THR A 39 8.56 20.44 -1.18
C THR A 39 7.10 20.65 -0.75
N ARG A 40 6.16 20.64 -1.70
CA ARG A 40 4.73 20.82 -1.41
C ARG A 40 4.18 19.70 -0.53
N LEU A 41 4.64 18.47 -0.75
CA LEU A 41 4.29 17.32 0.10
C LEU A 41 4.89 17.43 1.49
N GLY A 42 6.15 17.84 1.62
CA GLY A 42 6.78 18.08 2.93
C GLY A 42 5.99 19.11 3.75
N ARG A 43 5.53 20.20 3.12
CA ARG A 43 4.66 21.20 3.78
C ARG A 43 3.29 20.64 4.14
N LEU A 44 2.66 19.88 3.24
CA LEU A 44 1.37 19.24 3.51
C LEU A 44 1.46 18.25 4.68
N PHE A 45 2.55 17.50 4.79
CA PHE A 45 2.80 16.61 5.92
C PHE A 45 3.06 17.39 7.22
N ALA A 46 3.77 18.52 7.15
CA ALA A 46 3.90 19.42 8.29
C ALA A 46 2.53 19.96 8.76
N ASP A 47 1.66 20.36 7.84
CA ASP A 47 0.30 20.83 8.15
C ASP A 47 -0.51 19.74 8.87
N ALA A 48 -0.40 18.49 8.41
CA ALA A 48 -1.04 17.35 9.06
C ALA A 48 -0.53 17.13 10.50
N VAL A 49 0.79 17.20 10.72
CA VAL A 49 1.37 17.07 12.07
C VAL A 49 0.91 18.21 12.97
N LEU A 50 1.00 19.46 12.50
CA LEU A 50 0.57 20.63 13.26
C LEU A 50 -0.92 20.60 13.57
N ALA A 51 -1.76 20.08 12.66
CA ALA A 51 -3.18 19.90 12.90
C ALA A 51 -3.45 18.87 13.99
N LEU A 52 -2.76 17.72 13.99
CA LEU A 52 -2.88 16.72 15.04
C LEU A 52 -2.40 17.26 16.39
N MET A 53 -1.26 17.98 16.41
CA MET A 53 -0.77 18.59 17.64
C MET A 53 -1.73 19.63 18.20
N ARG A 54 -2.36 20.46 17.35
CA ARG A 54 -3.41 21.39 17.79
C ARG A 54 -4.63 20.67 18.36
N GLN A 55 -5.06 19.58 17.72
CA GLN A 55 -6.18 18.76 18.19
C GLN A 55 -5.92 18.23 19.61
N GLU A 56 -4.70 17.75 19.85
CA GLU A 56 -4.30 17.14 21.12
C GLU A 56 -3.66 18.13 22.11
N SER A 57 -3.66 19.43 21.80
CA SER A 57 -3.02 20.49 22.60
C SER A 57 -1.54 20.22 22.94
N LEU A 58 -0.82 19.57 22.03
CA LEU A 58 0.60 19.22 22.18
C LEU A 58 1.51 20.36 21.71
N LYS A 59 2.65 20.48 22.40
CA LYS A 59 3.79 21.33 22.01
C LYS A 59 4.85 20.49 21.30
N PRO A 60 5.75 21.09 20.49
CA PRO A 60 6.85 20.37 19.88
C PRO A 60 7.72 19.60 20.87
N THR A 61 7.91 20.13 22.08
CA THR A 61 8.67 19.49 23.16
C THR A 61 8.04 18.21 23.72
N ASP A 62 6.75 17.99 23.46
CA ASP A 62 6.02 16.80 23.91
C ASP A 62 6.22 15.62 22.92
N VAL A 63 6.81 15.88 21.75
CA VAL A 63 7.03 14.91 20.68
C VAL A 63 8.52 14.67 20.49
N ILE A 64 8.96 13.43 20.73
CA ILE A 64 10.37 13.05 20.60
C ILE A 64 10.84 13.15 19.13
N ALA A 65 10.05 12.60 18.20
CA ALA A 65 10.34 12.61 16.78
C ALA A 65 9.10 12.34 15.94
N ILE A 66 9.16 12.71 14.66
CA ILE A 66 8.19 12.34 13.62
C ILE A 66 8.78 11.23 12.76
N GLY A 67 8.07 10.11 12.65
CA GLY A 67 8.37 9.08 11.64
C GLY A 67 7.64 9.40 10.33
N CYS A 68 8.37 9.79 9.28
CA CYS A 68 7.80 10.13 7.99
C CYS A 68 8.19 9.10 6.92
N HIS A 69 7.22 8.29 6.49
CA HIS A 69 7.42 7.38 5.35
C HIS A 69 7.65 8.14 4.04
N GLY A 70 6.99 9.29 3.88
CA GLY A 70 6.87 10.00 2.60
C GLY A 70 5.78 9.42 1.71
N GLN A 71 5.77 9.84 0.45
CA GLN A 71 4.89 9.35 -0.61
C GLN A 71 5.73 8.58 -1.63
N THR A 72 5.51 7.27 -1.76
CA THR A 72 6.17 6.49 -2.80
C THR A 72 5.72 6.97 -4.18
N VAL A 73 6.69 7.26 -5.04
CA VAL A 73 6.50 7.53 -6.47
C VAL A 73 7.15 6.47 -7.37
N TRP A 74 8.13 5.73 -6.83
CA TRP A 74 8.76 4.61 -7.54
C TRP A 74 9.22 3.52 -6.56
N HIS A 75 9.10 2.26 -6.97
CA HIS A 75 9.61 1.11 -6.23
C HIS A 75 10.07 0.04 -7.22
N GLU A 76 11.36 -0.26 -7.21
CA GLU A 76 11.98 -1.21 -8.13
C GLU A 76 13.05 -2.00 -7.37
N PRO A 77 12.64 -3.05 -6.61
CA PRO A 77 13.54 -3.78 -5.73
C PRO A 77 14.41 -4.82 -6.45
N GLN A 78 14.32 -4.90 -7.77
CA GLN A 78 15.01 -5.85 -8.63
C GLN A 78 15.62 -5.11 -9.83
N GLY A 79 16.41 -5.80 -10.66
CA GLY A 79 17.07 -5.20 -11.82
C GLY A 79 18.53 -4.81 -11.57
N GLU A 80 19.12 -4.09 -12.52
CA GLU A 80 20.53 -3.69 -12.50
C GLU A 80 20.85 -2.71 -11.35
N ALA A 81 19.91 -1.81 -11.07
CA ALA A 81 20.05 -0.78 -10.03
C ALA A 81 18.80 -0.75 -9.14
N PRO A 82 18.64 -1.70 -8.20
CA PRO A 82 17.50 -1.73 -7.29
C PRO A 82 17.38 -0.42 -6.51
N HIS A 83 16.22 0.22 -6.58
CA HIS A 83 15.98 1.49 -5.91
C HIS A 83 14.51 1.71 -5.56
N THR A 84 14.26 2.68 -4.68
CA THR A 84 12.93 3.15 -4.35
C THR A 84 12.98 4.64 -4.06
N LEU A 85 11.90 5.33 -4.38
CA LEU A 85 11.80 6.78 -4.22
C LEU A 85 10.52 7.14 -3.48
N GLN A 86 10.71 7.71 -2.29
CA GLN A 86 9.68 8.38 -1.51
C GLN A 86 9.96 9.88 -1.52
N ILE A 87 8.95 10.69 -1.82
CA ILE A 87 9.02 12.15 -1.79
C ILE A 87 8.17 12.72 -0.64
N GLY A 88 8.40 13.99 -0.32
CA GLY A 88 7.89 14.66 0.87
C GLY A 88 9.08 15.09 1.72
N ASP A 89 9.57 16.30 1.46
CA ASP A 89 10.81 16.81 2.04
C ASP A 89 10.75 16.83 3.58
N ASN A 90 11.50 15.92 4.21
CA ASN A 90 11.61 15.82 5.67
C ASN A 90 12.16 17.11 6.30
N ASN A 91 12.95 17.90 5.56
CA ASN A 91 13.48 19.17 6.06
C ASN A 91 12.37 20.22 6.16
N GLN A 92 11.39 20.22 5.25
CA GLN A 92 10.20 21.06 5.39
C GLN A 92 9.40 20.67 6.63
N ILE A 93 9.20 19.37 6.86
CA ILE A 93 8.48 18.88 8.04
C ILE A 93 9.21 19.34 9.31
N ALA A 94 10.52 19.14 9.40
CA ALA A 94 11.31 19.53 10.57
C ALA A 94 11.30 21.05 10.78
N ALA A 95 11.50 21.85 9.73
CA ALA A 95 11.53 23.31 9.81
C ALA A 95 10.19 23.91 10.24
N HIS A 96 9.07 23.34 9.76
CA HIS A 96 7.73 23.85 10.07
C HIS A 96 7.18 23.36 11.40
N THR A 97 7.59 22.19 11.88
CA THR A 97 7.09 21.61 13.15
C THR A 97 8.01 21.89 14.34
N GLY A 98 9.29 22.16 14.09
CA GLY A 98 10.31 22.25 15.14
C GLY A 98 10.66 20.91 15.79
N ILE A 99 10.26 19.78 15.19
CA ILE A 99 10.45 18.43 15.72
C ILE A 99 11.44 17.68 14.82
N THR A 100 12.30 16.84 15.41
CA THR A 100 13.19 15.94 14.67
C THR A 100 12.38 14.98 13.78
N VAL A 101 12.75 14.88 12.51
CA VAL A 101 12.10 13.97 11.55
C VAL A 101 13.04 12.83 11.21
N VAL A 102 12.53 11.60 11.35
CA VAL A 102 13.16 10.38 10.86
C VAL A 102 12.36 9.89 9.66
N GLY A 103 13.00 9.70 8.53
CA GLY A 103 12.34 9.22 7.31
C GLY A 103 13.30 8.43 6.43
N ASP A 104 12.90 8.20 5.18
CA ASP A 104 13.67 7.38 4.20
C ASP A 104 13.98 5.95 4.70
N PHE A 105 12.97 5.32 5.30
CA PHE A 105 13.13 4.02 5.95
C PHE A 105 13.48 2.87 5.01
N ARG A 106 13.09 2.96 3.72
CA ARG A 106 13.20 1.84 2.78
C ARG A 106 14.57 1.68 2.18
N ARG A 107 15.25 2.80 1.88
CA ARG A 107 16.52 2.80 1.14
C ARG A 107 17.64 2.08 1.90
N ARG A 108 17.61 2.06 3.23
CA ARG A 108 18.62 1.32 4.01
C ARG A 108 18.48 -0.19 3.87
N ASP A 109 17.26 -0.72 3.82
CA ASP A 109 17.00 -2.15 3.60
C ASP A 109 17.47 -2.57 2.20
N MET A 110 17.14 -1.77 1.17
CA MET A 110 17.59 -2.01 -0.20
C MET A 110 19.12 -1.96 -0.36
N ALA A 111 19.79 -1.03 0.34
CA ALA A 111 21.25 -0.96 0.35
C ALA A 111 21.93 -2.20 0.96
N LEU A 112 21.19 -3.01 1.72
CA LEU A 112 21.64 -4.28 2.28
C LEU A 112 21.15 -5.49 1.46
N GLY A 113 20.62 -5.27 0.26
CA GLY A 113 20.09 -6.32 -0.63
C GLY A 113 18.66 -6.76 -0.30
N GLY A 114 17.97 -6.05 0.60
CA GLY A 114 16.56 -6.26 0.91
C GLY A 114 15.62 -5.71 -0.17
N GLN A 115 14.33 -5.96 0.00
CA GLN A 115 13.29 -5.50 -0.93
C GLN A 115 12.81 -4.06 -0.64
N GLY A 116 13.16 -3.47 0.50
CA GLY A 116 12.62 -2.17 0.95
C GLY A 116 11.16 -2.22 1.39
N ALA A 117 10.52 -3.39 1.36
CA ALA A 117 9.12 -3.63 1.72
C ALA A 117 8.85 -5.13 2.00
N PRO A 118 7.84 -5.47 2.82
CA PRO A 118 7.16 -4.60 3.79
C PRO A 118 8.03 -4.38 5.04
N LEU A 119 8.03 -3.15 5.59
CA LEU A 119 8.79 -2.83 6.82
C LEU A 119 8.00 -3.06 8.12
N VAL A 120 6.68 -3.22 8.01
CA VAL A 120 5.76 -3.43 9.14
C VAL A 120 5.91 -4.77 9.91
N PRO A 121 6.49 -5.87 9.36
CA PRO A 121 6.53 -7.15 10.10
C PRO A 121 7.21 -7.07 11.47
N ALA A 122 8.28 -6.28 11.62
CA ALA A 122 8.95 -6.10 12.89
C ALA A 122 8.03 -5.43 13.93
N PHE A 123 7.26 -4.43 13.51
CA PHE A 123 6.27 -3.76 14.35
C PHE A 123 5.10 -4.68 14.71
N HIS A 124 4.58 -5.44 13.73
CA HIS A 124 3.56 -6.45 13.96
C HIS A 124 4.01 -7.52 14.96
N HIS A 125 5.26 -7.99 14.87
CA HIS A 125 5.81 -8.93 15.83
C HIS A 125 5.87 -8.33 17.23
N ALA A 126 6.39 -7.10 17.38
CA ALA A 126 6.50 -6.44 18.68
C ALA A 126 5.15 -6.25 19.38
N LEU A 127 4.06 -6.08 18.63
CA LEU A 127 2.73 -5.81 19.17
C LEU A 127 1.82 -7.04 19.27
N LEU A 128 1.88 -7.91 18.27
CA LEU A 128 0.83 -8.89 17.99
C LEU A 128 1.34 -10.32 18.06
N ALA A 129 2.65 -10.56 18.23
CA ALA A 129 3.16 -11.90 18.45
C ALA A 129 2.53 -12.56 19.68
N HIS A 130 2.43 -13.87 19.66
CA HIS A 130 1.85 -14.67 20.74
C HIS A 130 2.79 -15.83 21.06
N PRO A 131 2.92 -16.27 22.32
CA PRO A 131 3.83 -17.34 22.69
C PRO A 131 3.44 -18.72 22.11
N VAL A 132 2.17 -18.94 21.76
CA VAL A 132 1.67 -20.25 21.30
C VAL A 132 0.78 -20.20 20.06
N GLU A 133 0.28 -19.03 19.68
CA GLU A 133 -0.68 -18.89 18.57
C GLU A 133 0.09 -18.37 17.35
N ARG A 134 -0.02 -19.07 16.22
CA ARG A 134 0.43 -18.58 14.91
C ARG A 134 -0.56 -17.55 14.42
N ARG A 135 -0.11 -16.30 14.40
CA ARG A 135 -0.86 -15.17 13.89
C ARG A 135 -0.34 -14.77 12.53
N MET A 136 -1.23 -14.27 11.70
CA MET A 136 -0.88 -13.51 10.51
C MET A 136 -1.53 -12.14 10.58
N VAL A 137 -0.80 -11.11 10.15
CA VAL A 137 -1.35 -9.77 9.99
C VAL A 137 -1.42 -9.47 8.50
N LEU A 138 -2.61 -9.20 8.01
CA LEU A 138 -2.89 -8.90 6.61
C LEU A 138 -3.23 -7.41 6.49
N ASN A 139 -2.42 -6.66 5.75
CA ASN A 139 -2.76 -5.29 5.38
C ASN A 139 -3.30 -5.26 3.94
N ILE A 140 -4.54 -4.81 3.77
CA ILE A 140 -5.16 -4.60 2.45
C ILE A 140 -5.11 -3.10 2.11
N GLY A 141 -3.97 -2.68 1.58
CA GLY A 141 -3.74 -1.33 1.05
C GLY A 141 -3.99 -1.27 -0.46
N GLY A 142 -3.24 -0.44 -1.18
CA GLY A 142 -3.18 -0.55 -2.64
C GLY A 142 -2.62 -1.90 -3.07
N ILE A 143 -1.51 -2.31 -2.44
CA ILE A 143 -0.96 -3.67 -2.47
C ILE A 143 -1.32 -4.36 -1.14
N ALA A 144 -1.67 -5.64 -1.23
CA ALA A 144 -1.91 -6.48 -0.07
C ALA A 144 -0.61 -7.14 0.39
N ASN A 145 -0.36 -7.17 1.71
CA ASN A 145 0.82 -7.79 2.28
C ASN A 145 0.53 -8.51 3.59
N VAL A 146 1.34 -9.54 3.87
CA VAL A 146 1.21 -10.35 5.09
C VAL A 146 2.44 -10.19 5.98
N SER A 147 2.23 -10.31 7.28
CA SER A 147 3.28 -10.59 8.26
C SER A 147 2.98 -11.93 8.93
N LEU A 148 3.93 -12.84 8.88
CA LEU A 148 3.85 -14.18 9.44
C LEU A 148 4.47 -14.18 10.85
N LEU A 149 3.64 -14.39 11.86
CA LEU A 149 4.02 -14.36 13.27
C LEU A 149 3.82 -15.76 13.87
N ALA A 150 4.77 -16.66 13.62
CA ALA A 150 4.76 -18.01 14.18
C ALA A 150 5.69 -18.09 15.40
N PRO A 151 5.26 -18.66 16.54
CA PRO A 151 6.11 -18.84 17.71
C PRO A 151 7.39 -19.60 17.38
N GLY A 152 8.54 -19.09 17.86
CA GLY A 152 9.85 -19.72 17.66
C GLY A 152 10.39 -19.67 16.23
N GLN A 153 9.71 -18.99 15.30
CA GLN A 153 10.19 -18.79 13.93
C GLN A 153 10.61 -17.34 13.68
N PRO A 154 11.55 -17.10 12.75
CA PRO A 154 11.83 -15.75 12.26
C PRO A 154 10.58 -15.11 11.68
N VAL A 155 10.41 -13.82 11.96
CA VAL A 155 9.35 -13.00 11.37
C VAL A 155 9.59 -12.92 9.86
N ARG A 156 8.54 -13.18 9.10
CA ARG A 156 8.55 -13.07 7.64
C ARG A 156 7.41 -12.16 7.19
N GLY A 157 7.56 -11.54 6.03
CA GLY A 157 6.50 -10.78 5.41
C GLY A 157 6.82 -10.51 3.96
N TYR A 158 5.78 -10.36 3.16
CA TYR A 158 5.88 -10.17 1.71
C TYR A 158 4.53 -9.69 1.17
N ASP A 159 4.53 -9.23 -0.08
CA ASP A 159 3.32 -8.80 -0.76
C ASP A 159 2.61 -10.01 -1.40
N THR A 160 1.28 -10.09 -1.25
CA THR A 160 0.47 -11.16 -1.87
C THR A 160 0.02 -10.79 -3.28
N GLY A 161 0.03 -9.50 -3.63
CA GLY A 161 -0.44 -8.99 -4.91
C GLY A 161 -1.31 -7.73 -4.75
N PRO A 162 -2.19 -7.43 -5.72
CA PRO A 162 -3.04 -6.25 -5.65
C PRO A 162 -4.04 -6.34 -4.49
N GLY A 163 -4.12 -5.27 -3.71
CA GLY A 163 -5.23 -5.01 -2.79
C GLY A 163 -6.28 -4.15 -3.50
N ASN A 164 -6.51 -2.94 -2.99
CA ASN A 164 -7.51 -2.03 -3.54
C ASN A 164 -7.09 -1.34 -4.85
N MET A 165 -5.81 -1.38 -5.27
CA MET A 165 -5.37 -0.46 -6.34
C MET A 165 -6.01 -0.70 -7.70
N LEU A 166 -6.30 -1.95 -8.06
CA LEU A 166 -6.97 -2.28 -9.32
C LEU A 166 -8.47 -1.95 -9.24
N LEU A 167 -9.10 -2.24 -8.11
CA LEU A 167 -10.48 -1.88 -7.80
C LEU A 167 -10.70 -0.36 -7.89
N ASP A 168 -9.82 0.41 -7.26
CA ASP A 168 -9.85 1.88 -7.26
C ASP A 168 -9.63 2.44 -8.67
N ALA A 169 -8.67 1.87 -9.41
CA ALA A 169 -8.40 2.30 -10.79
C ALA A 169 -9.59 2.01 -11.72
N TRP A 170 -10.24 0.85 -11.57
CA TRP A 170 -11.38 0.46 -12.38
C TRP A 170 -12.60 1.35 -12.13
N ILE A 171 -13.00 1.52 -10.86
CA ILE A 171 -14.15 2.37 -10.53
C ILE A 171 -13.90 3.85 -10.83
N TRP A 172 -12.65 4.32 -10.72
CA TRP A 172 -12.29 5.66 -11.17
C TRP A 172 -12.54 5.84 -12.66
N ARG A 173 -12.07 4.90 -13.50
CA ARG A 173 -12.26 4.96 -14.97
C ARG A 173 -13.73 4.82 -15.38
N GLN A 174 -14.49 3.98 -14.70
CA GLN A 174 -15.88 3.66 -15.09
C GLN A 174 -16.92 4.63 -14.51
N LYS A 175 -16.69 5.14 -13.30
CA LYS A 175 -17.68 5.93 -12.54
C LYS A 175 -17.13 7.25 -11.99
N GLY A 176 -15.85 7.58 -12.18
CA GLY A 176 -15.22 8.78 -11.61
C GLY A 176 -15.18 8.80 -10.08
N LYS A 177 -15.40 7.66 -9.43
CA LYS A 177 -15.39 7.54 -7.96
C LYS A 177 -13.99 7.11 -7.49
N PRO A 178 -13.52 7.58 -6.32
CA PRO A 178 -12.15 7.29 -5.87
C PRO A 178 -11.93 5.85 -5.40
N TYR A 179 -12.98 5.17 -4.95
CA TYR A 179 -12.98 3.76 -4.53
C TYR A 179 -14.43 3.23 -4.51
N ASP A 180 -14.59 1.91 -4.48
CA ASP A 180 -15.89 1.26 -4.35
C ASP A 180 -16.29 1.15 -2.88
N LYS A 181 -17.11 2.10 -2.45
CA LYS A 181 -17.51 2.21 -1.06
C LYS A 181 -18.37 1.01 -0.66
N ASP A 182 -17.94 0.31 0.38
CA ASP A 182 -18.60 -0.87 0.95
C ASP A 182 -18.89 -1.96 -0.10
N ALA A 183 -18.07 -2.03 -1.16
CA ALA A 183 -18.22 -2.94 -2.30
C ALA A 183 -19.60 -2.95 -2.95
N GLN A 184 -20.29 -1.80 -2.93
CA GLN A 184 -21.63 -1.67 -3.52
C GLN A 184 -21.63 -2.03 -5.00
N TRP A 185 -20.60 -1.65 -5.75
CA TRP A 185 -20.58 -1.94 -7.18
C TRP A 185 -20.07 -3.34 -7.49
N ALA A 186 -19.07 -3.84 -6.76
CA ALA A 186 -18.62 -5.22 -6.88
C ALA A 186 -19.75 -6.22 -6.58
N SER A 187 -20.57 -5.96 -5.55
CA SER A 187 -21.68 -6.84 -5.15
C SER A 187 -22.85 -6.86 -6.14
N GLU A 188 -22.96 -5.89 -7.04
CA GLU A 188 -23.91 -5.91 -8.17
C GLU A 188 -23.46 -6.85 -9.30
N GLY A 189 -22.18 -7.18 -9.35
CA GLY A 189 -21.55 -7.96 -10.41
C GLY A 189 -21.52 -9.46 -10.13
N LYS A 190 -21.05 -10.20 -11.14
CA LYS A 190 -20.70 -11.62 -11.03
C LYS A 190 -19.24 -11.83 -11.38
N VAL A 191 -18.56 -12.65 -10.59
CA VAL A 191 -17.18 -13.06 -10.87
C VAL A 191 -17.11 -13.76 -12.23
N LEU A 192 -16.25 -13.25 -13.11
CA LEU A 192 -15.97 -13.80 -14.42
C LEU A 192 -14.81 -14.79 -14.32
N LEU A 193 -15.12 -16.06 -14.08
CA LEU A 193 -14.10 -17.10 -13.89
C LEU A 193 -13.02 -17.15 -14.98
N PRO A 194 -13.33 -17.00 -16.29
CA PRO A 194 -12.29 -16.99 -17.32
C PRO A 194 -11.30 -15.84 -17.17
N LEU A 195 -11.80 -14.63 -16.84
CA LEU A 195 -10.94 -13.46 -16.62
C LEU A 195 -10.12 -13.60 -15.34
N LEU A 196 -10.73 -14.12 -14.26
CA LEU A 196 -10.04 -14.39 -13.00
C LEU A 196 -8.88 -15.37 -13.20
N GLN A 197 -9.12 -16.48 -13.88
CA GLN A 197 -8.10 -17.50 -14.15
C GLN A 197 -6.96 -16.96 -15.01
N ASP A 198 -7.28 -16.13 -16.01
CA ASP A 198 -6.26 -15.48 -16.84
C ASP A 198 -5.39 -14.53 -16.01
N MET A 199 -6.00 -13.71 -15.15
CA MET A 199 -5.26 -12.84 -14.22
C MET A 199 -4.41 -13.61 -13.22
N LEU A 200 -4.94 -14.69 -12.62
CA LEU A 200 -4.21 -15.55 -11.68
C LEU A 200 -3.04 -16.31 -12.35
N SER A 201 -3.06 -16.45 -13.67
CA SER A 201 -1.97 -17.10 -14.42
C SER A 201 -0.71 -16.24 -14.54
N ASP A 202 -0.77 -14.97 -14.09
CA ASP A 202 0.39 -14.09 -14.08
C ASP A 202 1.55 -14.70 -13.24
N PRO A 203 2.77 -14.82 -13.82
CA PRO A 203 3.91 -15.45 -13.15
C PRO A 203 4.31 -14.82 -11.82
N TRP A 204 3.98 -13.55 -11.58
CA TRP A 204 4.31 -12.85 -10.34
C TRP A 204 3.68 -13.54 -9.12
N PHE A 205 2.46 -14.08 -9.26
CA PHE A 205 1.77 -14.77 -8.18
C PHE A 205 2.51 -16.05 -7.74
N ALA A 206 3.21 -16.71 -8.66
CA ALA A 206 3.98 -17.94 -8.40
C ALA A 206 5.38 -17.69 -7.79
N LEU A 207 5.86 -16.44 -7.75
CA LEU A 207 7.17 -16.14 -7.17
C LEU A 207 7.23 -16.51 -5.67
N PRO A 208 8.34 -17.08 -5.18
CA PRO A 208 8.52 -17.35 -3.75
C PRO A 208 8.77 -16.06 -2.97
N ALA A 209 8.52 -16.08 -1.66
CA ALA A 209 8.94 -15.02 -0.76
C ALA A 209 10.47 -15.07 -0.52
N PRO A 210 11.15 -13.93 -0.25
CA PRO A 210 10.60 -12.57 -0.15
C PRO A 210 10.29 -11.97 -1.54
N LYS A 211 9.13 -11.33 -1.65
CA LYS A 211 8.72 -10.58 -2.85
C LYS A 211 7.94 -9.33 -2.45
N SER A 212 8.15 -8.26 -3.20
CA SER A 212 7.34 -7.04 -3.13
C SER A 212 7.00 -6.53 -4.52
N THR A 213 5.99 -5.66 -4.58
CA THR A 213 5.49 -5.07 -5.83
C THR A 213 4.78 -3.75 -5.54
N GLY A 214 4.27 -3.13 -6.60
CA GLY A 214 3.67 -1.82 -6.55
C GLY A 214 2.88 -1.50 -7.80
N ARG A 215 2.69 -0.20 -8.03
CA ARG A 215 1.92 0.33 -9.16
C ARG A 215 2.67 0.19 -10.49
N GLU A 216 3.98 0.03 -10.43
CA GLU A 216 4.83 -0.25 -11.58
C GLU A 216 4.45 -1.56 -12.27
N TYR A 217 4.00 -2.56 -11.51
CA TYR A 217 3.59 -3.87 -12.04
C TYR A 217 2.06 -3.98 -12.17
N PHE A 218 1.35 -3.92 -11.04
CA PHE A 218 -0.11 -4.01 -11.02
C PHE A 218 -0.73 -2.62 -11.25
N ASN A 219 -1.11 -2.37 -12.50
CA ASN A 219 -1.73 -1.10 -12.89
C ASN A 219 -2.88 -1.32 -13.88
N TYR A 220 -3.49 -0.21 -14.29
CA TYR A 220 -4.58 -0.24 -15.24
C TYR A 220 -4.17 -0.82 -16.60
N GLY A 221 -2.92 -0.61 -17.04
CA GLY A 221 -2.41 -1.19 -18.28
C GLY A 221 -2.32 -2.72 -18.22
N TRP A 222 -1.88 -3.26 -17.07
CA TRP A 222 -1.92 -4.70 -16.79
C TRP A 222 -3.36 -5.25 -16.89
N LEU A 223 -4.33 -4.55 -16.29
CA LEU A 223 -5.74 -4.92 -16.38
C LEU A 223 -6.27 -4.87 -17.83
N GLU A 224 -5.95 -3.81 -18.58
CA GLU A 224 -6.37 -3.67 -19.99
C GLU A 224 -5.87 -4.83 -20.86
N GLN A 225 -4.65 -5.32 -20.63
CA GLN A 225 -4.08 -6.44 -21.39
C GLN A 225 -4.88 -7.73 -21.21
N HIS A 226 -5.31 -8.04 -19.98
CA HIS A 226 -6.17 -9.18 -19.71
C HIS A 226 -7.58 -8.98 -20.28
N MET A 227 -8.17 -7.80 -20.07
CA MET A 227 -9.52 -7.49 -20.56
C MET A 227 -9.64 -7.47 -22.09
N ALA A 228 -8.56 -7.15 -22.82
CA ALA A 228 -8.57 -7.13 -24.29
C ALA A 228 -9.00 -8.45 -24.94
N ARG A 229 -8.87 -9.58 -24.21
CA ARG A 229 -9.26 -10.92 -24.67
C ARG A 229 -10.76 -11.20 -24.49
N TYR A 230 -11.48 -10.34 -23.76
CA TYR A 230 -12.86 -10.52 -23.37
C TYR A 230 -13.69 -9.28 -23.74
N PRO A 231 -14.24 -9.21 -24.96
CA PRO A 231 -15.06 -8.06 -25.36
C PRO A 231 -16.43 -8.06 -24.66
N GLY A 232 -16.98 -6.86 -24.41
CA GLY A 232 -18.36 -6.71 -23.92
C GLY A 232 -18.57 -6.99 -22.43
N LEU A 233 -17.50 -6.95 -21.62
CA LEU A 233 -17.61 -7.13 -20.17
C LEU A 233 -18.42 -6.00 -19.53
N ARG A 234 -19.31 -6.37 -18.61
CA ARG A 234 -20.03 -5.44 -17.75
C ARG A 234 -19.07 -4.91 -16.69
N GLY A 235 -19.20 -3.62 -16.34
CA GLY A 235 -18.25 -2.98 -15.44
C GLY A 235 -18.28 -3.55 -14.02
N GLU A 236 -19.47 -3.80 -13.50
CA GLU A 236 -19.70 -4.45 -12.21
C GLU A 236 -19.12 -5.86 -12.15
N ASP A 237 -19.17 -6.63 -13.25
CA ASP A 237 -18.62 -8.00 -13.29
C ASP A 237 -17.09 -7.97 -13.25
N VAL A 238 -16.46 -7.01 -13.93
CA VAL A 238 -15.01 -6.77 -13.80
C VAL A 238 -14.65 -6.35 -12.38
N GLN A 239 -15.42 -5.44 -11.77
CA GLN A 239 -15.19 -5.02 -10.39
C GLN A 239 -15.28 -6.20 -9.39
N ALA A 240 -16.31 -7.04 -9.53
CA ALA A 240 -16.47 -8.27 -8.75
C ALA A 240 -15.28 -9.22 -8.93
N THR A 241 -14.82 -9.39 -10.17
CA THR A 241 -13.69 -10.26 -10.51
C THR A 241 -12.37 -9.74 -9.92
N LEU A 242 -12.17 -8.43 -9.88
CA LEU A 242 -11.00 -7.82 -9.24
C LEU A 242 -11.00 -8.00 -7.72
N ALA A 243 -12.18 -7.94 -7.08
CA ALA A 243 -12.31 -8.20 -5.65
C ALA A 243 -11.96 -9.66 -5.35
N GLU A 244 -12.48 -10.59 -6.16
CA GLU A 244 -12.16 -12.02 -6.07
C GLU A 244 -10.67 -12.29 -6.28
N LEU A 245 -10.02 -11.63 -7.25
CA LEU A 245 -8.57 -11.74 -7.46
C LEU A 245 -7.78 -11.43 -6.17
N THR A 246 -8.12 -10.33 -5.50
CA THR A 246 -7.49 -9.96 -4.22
C THR A 246 -7.76 -11.01 -3.14
N ALA A 247 -9.01 -11.47 -2.99
CA ALA A 247 -9.38 -12.46 -1.99
C ALA A 247 -8.67 -13.81 -2.20
N VAL A 248 -8.62 -14.30 -3.44
CA VAL A 248 -7.97 -15.57 -3.82
C VAL A 248 -6.47 -15.51 -3.58
N THR A 249 -5.80 -14.48 -4.11
CA THR A 249 -4.34 -14.34 -3.99
C THR A 249 -3.89 -14.22 -2.53
N ILE A 250 -4.67 -13.52 -1.69
CA ILE A 250 -4.42 -13.47 -0.24
C ILE A 250 -4.61 -14.86 0.39
N SER A 251 -5.74 -15.51 0.12
CA SER A 251 -6.10 -16.80 0.73
C SER A 251 -5.09 -17.89 0.40
N GLU A 252 -4.66 -17.96 -0.87
CA GLU A 252 -3.63 -18.89 -1.32
C GLU A 252 -2.31 -18.66 -0.57
N GLN A 253 -1.86 -17.40 -0.43
CA GLN A 253 -0.60 -17.08 0.26
C GLN A 253 -0.65 -17.39 1.76
N VAL A 254 -1.80 -17.20 2.40
CA VAL A 254 -2.04 -17.61 3.80
C VAL A 254 -1.92 -19.13 3.94
N LEU A 255 -2.56 -19.89 3.05
CA LEU A 255 -2.53 -21.35 3.08
C LEU A 255 -1.13 -21.91 2.77
N LEU A 256 -0.45 -21.37 1.75
CA LEU A 256 0.93 -21.74 1.38
C LEU A 256 1.93 -21.45 2.50
N SER A 257 1.65 -20.44 3.33
CA SER A 257 2.43 -20.13 4.53
C SER A 257 2.13 -21.03 5.74
N GLY A 258 1.31 -22.08 5.54
CA GLY A 258 0.94 -23.06 6.56
C GLY A 258 -0.30 -22.67 7.37
N GLY A 259 -1.08 -21.67 6.93
CA GLY A 259 -2.26 -21.19 7.65
C GLY A 259 -1.95 -20.50 8.98
N CYS A 260 -2.98 -20.04 9.67
CA CYS A 260 -2.88 -19.40 10.99
C CYS A 260 -4.12 -19.72 11.82
N GLU A 261 -4.01 -19.68 13.15
CA GLU A 261 -5.21 -19.75 14.01
C GLU A 261 -5.93 -18.39 14.07
N ARG A 262 -5.22 -17.30 13.78
CA ARG A 262 -5.79 -15.95 13.75
C ARG A 262 -5.18 -15.06 12.67
N LEU A 263 -6.06 -14.58 11.80
CA LEU A 263 -5.78 -13.58 10.79
C LEU A 263 -6.28 -12.21 11.28
N LEU A 264 -5.37 -11.26 11.44
CA LEU A 264 -5.66 -9.88 11.85
C LEU A 264 -5.61 -8.98 10.62
N VAL A 265 -6.74 -8.43 10.21
CA VAL A 265 -6.84 -7.62 8.99
C VAL A 265 -6.78 -6.12 9.31
N CYS A 266 -5.96 -5.39 8.58
CA CYS A 266 -5.83 -3.93 8.65
C CYS A 266 -5.77 -3.30 7.24
N GLY A 267 -5.63 -1.98 7.18
CA GLY A 267 -5.69 -1.23 5.92
C GLY A 267 -7.11 -0.91 5.47
N GLY A 268 -7.24 -0.20 4.35
CA GLY A 268 -8.53 0.27 3.83
C GLY A 268 -9.46 -0.88 3.42
N GLY A 269 -8.89 -1.96 2.87
CA GLY A 269 -9.66 -3.13 2.43
C GLY A 269 -10.24 -3.96 3.58
N ALA A 270 -9.81 -3.75 4.83
CA ALA A 270 -10.45 -4.38 5.99
C ALA A 270 -11.94 -3.98 6.17
N ARG A 271 -12.37 -2.90 5.49
CA ARG A 271 -13.76 -2.43 5.46
C ARG A 271 -14.52 -2.85 4.21
N ASN A 272 -13.85 -3.52 3.28
CA ASN A 272 -14.49 -4.09 2.11
C ASN A 272 -15.16 -5.41 2.53
N PRO A 273 -16.50 -5.57 2.42
CA PRO A 273 -17.20 -6.78 2.84
C PRO A 273 -17.15 -7.91 1.80
N CYS A 274 -16.75 -7.63 0.56
CA CYS A 274 -16.62 -8.61 -0.51
C CYS A 274 -15.27 -9.34 -0.47
#